data_AF-A0A932L4J0-F1
#
_entry.id   AF-A0A932L4J0-F1
#
_cell.length_a   1.000
_cell.length_b   1.000
_cell.length_c   1.000
_cell.angle_alpha   90.00
_cell.angle_beta   90.00
_cell.angle_gamma   90.00
#
_symmetry.space_group_name_H-M   'P 1'
#
loop_
_entity.id
_entity.type
_entity.pdbx_description
1 polymer ?
#
loop_
_entity_poly.entity_id
_entity_poly.type
_entity_poly.pdbx_seq_one_letter_code
_entity_poly.pdbx_strand_id
1 'polypeptide(L)' 'SHGSPQTSLLKQRQPFICMTCHQTSRTNHDAMVSGGLQLPGNGGGGTYNMLLARGCSNCHSKVHGSNAPSGGMLTH' A
#
# COMPACT_ATOMS: atom_id res chain seq x y z
N SER A 1 -1.89 5.54 28.28
CA SER A 1 -2.37 4.38 27.51
C SER A 1 -1.63 4.35 26.18
N HIS A 2 -1.07 3.20 25.78
CA HIS A 2 -0.40 3.02 24.49
C HIS A 2 -1.19 2.01 23.65
N GLY A 3 -1.51 2.38 22.42
CA GLY A 3 -2.24 1.52 21.50
C GLY A 3 -2.66 2.28 20.24
N SER A 4 -2.94 1.53 19.18
CA SER A 4 -3.54 2.05 17.96
C SER A 4 -4.63 1.08 17.49
N PRO A 5 -5.77 1.59 16.99
CA PRO A 5 -6.83 0.75 16.41
C PRO A 5 -6.44 0.17 15.05
N GLN A 6 -5.29 0.55 14.49
CA GLN A 6 -4.83 0.03 13.21
C GLN A 6 -4.12 -1.32 13.41
N THR A 7 -4.24 -2.22 12.44
CA THR A 7 -3.53 -3.51 12.43
C THR A 7 -2.05 -3.33 12.74
N SER A 8 -1.47 -4.22 13.53
CA SER A 8 -0.08 -4.17 13.97
C SER A 8 0.30 -2.89 14.74
N LEU A 9 -0.68 -2.23 15.35
CA LEU A 9 -0.50 -1.00 16.15
C LEU A 9 0.13 0.16 15.35
N LEU A 10 -0.09 0.19 14.03
CA LEU A 10 0.45 1.22 13.14
C LEU A 10 -0.09 2.61 13.50
N LYS A 11 0.73 3.65 13.33
CA LYS A 11 0.28 5.04 13.53
C LYS A 11 -0.74 5.50 12.49
N GLN A 12 -0.80 4.84 11.33
CA GLN A 12 -1.70 5.14 10.22
C GLN A 12 -2.03 3.87 9.44
N ARG A 13 -3.24 3.79 8.88
CA ARG A 13 -3.67 2.63 8.06
C ARG A 13 -2.86 2.51 6.78
N GLN A 14 -2.69 1.28 6.29
CA GLN A 14 -2.32 1.07 4.89
C GLN A 14 -3.47 1.51 3.94
N PRO A 15 -3.17 2.00 2.73
CA PRO A 15 -1.83 2.24 2.16
C PRO A 15 -1.19 3.58 2.59
N PHE A 16 -1.89 4.41 3.35
CA PHE A 16 -1.48 5.79 3.62
C PHE A 16 -0.11 5.90 4.29
N ILE A 17 0.23 5.01 5.23
CA ILE A 17 1.53 5.05 5.91
C ILE A 17 2.72 4.88 4.94
N CYS A 18 2.55 4.09 3.88
CA CYS A 18 3.57 3.92 2.85
C CYS A 18 3.68 5.19 1.98
N MET A 19 2.53 5.79 1.64
CA MET A 19 2.43 6.99 0.81
C MET A 19 2.97 8.26 1.48
N THR A 20 3.14 8.27 2.81
CA THR A 20 3.81 9.36 3.52
C THR A 20 5.23 9.61 2.99
N CYS A 21 5.93 8.55 2.53
CA CYS A 21 7.27 8.66 1.96
C CYS A 21 7.30 8.30 0.46
N HIS A 22 6.53 7.29 0.05
CA HIS A 22 6.56 6.74 -1.32
C HIS A 22 5.58 7.40 -2.28
N GLN A 23 5.22 8.66 -2.05
CA GLN A 23 4.27 9.34 -2.93
C GLN A 23 4.76 9.38 -4.38
N THR A 24 6.06 9.48 -4.65
CA THR A 24 6.58 9.58 -6.02
C THR A 24 6.89 8.23 -6.65
N SER A 25 6.79 7.12 -5.92
CA SER A 25 7.04 5.75 -6.42
C SER A 25 5.94 5.22 -7.36
N ARG A 26 5.17 6.14 -7.97
CA ARG A 26 3.98 5.89 -8.80
C ARG A 26 4.30 5.44 -10.23
N THR A 27 5.56 5.49 -10.67
CA THR A 27 5.92 5.16 -12.06
C THR A 27 5.46 3.75 -12.47
N ASN A 28 5.33 2.83 -11.51
CA ASN A 28 4.91 1.45 -11.74
C ASN A 28 3.54 1.13 -11.10
N HIS A 29 2.86 2.14 -10.54
CA HIS A 29 1.51 2.01 -9.97
C HIS A 29 0.65 3.10 -10.60
N ASP A 30 -0.21 2.76 -11.56
CA ASP A 30 -1.11 3.71 -12.21
C ASP A 30 -1.75 4.63 -11.17
N ALA A 31 -1.44 5.91 -11.29
CA ALA A 31 -1.76 6.90 -10.31
C ALA A 31 -3.27 7.08 -10.28
N MET A 32 -3.88 6.83 -9.14
CA MET A 32 -4.79 7.77 -8.47
C MET A 32 -5.34 7.12 -7.20
N VAL A 33 -4.91 7.64 -6.05
CA VAL A 33 -5.81 7.68 -4.89
C VAL A 33 -6.75 8.85 -5.16
N SER A 34 -7.78 8.61 -5.95
CA SER A 34 -8.85 9.57 -6.25
C SER A 34 -10.16 9.00 -5.73
N GLY A 35 -10.18 8.71 -4.42
CA GLY A 35 -11.39 8.40 -3.69
C GLY A 35 -12.08 7.08 -4.08
N GLY A 36 -13.36 6.97 -3.74
CA GLY A 36 -14.14 5.74 -3.91
C GLY A 36 -14.35 5.31 -5.37
N LEU A 37 -13.98 6.13 -6.37
CA LEU A 37 -14.17 5.81 -7.79
C LEU A 37 -13.27 4.66 -8.28
N GLN A 38 -12.15 4.38 -7.60
CA GLN A 38 -11.26 3.25 -7.93
C GLN A 38 -11.56 1.99 -7.11
N LEU A 39 -12.66 1.97 -6.35
CA LEU A 39 -13.14 0.75 -5.69
C LEU A 39 -13.81 -0.16 -6.72
N PRO A 40 -13.67 -1.50 -6.60
CA PRO A 40 -14.40 -2.45 -7.42
C PRO A 40 -15.90 -2.17 -7.42
N GLY A 41 -16.52 -2.17 -8.60
CA GLY A 41 -17.95 -1.91 -8.77
C GLY A 41 -18.35 -0.45 -8.91
N ASN A 42 -17.43 0.51 -8.78
CA ASN A 42 -17.74 1.94 -8.79
C ASN A 42 -17.54 2.63 -10.16
N GLY A 43 -17.44 1.86 -11.25
CA GLY A 43 -17.48 2.37 -12.64
C GLY A 43 -16.23 3.11 -13.13
N GLY A 44 -15.18 3.28 -12.31
CA GLY A 44 -13.91 3.87 -12.74
C GLY A 44 -13.04 2.90 -13.54
N GLY A 45 -12.32 3.42 -14.55
CA GLY A 45 -11.49 2.66 -15.52
C GLY A 45 -10.25 1.95 -14.96
N GLY A 46 -10.21 1.64 -13.67
CA GLY A 46 -9.14 0.87 -13.03
C GLY A 46 -9.41 0.67 -11.55
N THR A 47 -9.44 -0.58 -11.10
CA THR A 47 -9.50 -0.91 -9.67
C THR A 47 -8.13 -0.69 -9.04
N TYR A 48 -8.04 0.22 -8.08
CA TYR A 48 -6.78 0.49 -7.39
C TYR A 48 -6.57 -0.55 -6.29
N ASN A 49 -5.87 -1.62 -6.64
CA ASN A 49 -5.65 -2.80 -5.78
C ASN A 49 -5.00 -2.47 -4.42
N MET A 50 -4.31 -1.32 -4.30
CA MET A 50 -3.63 -0.93 -3.05
C MET A 50 -4.58 -0.30 -2.01
N LEU A 51 -5.82 0.03 -2.38
CA LEU A 51 -6.88 0.43 -1.43
C LEU A 51 -7.57 -0.77 -0.77
N LEU A 52 -7.32 -1.99 -1.25
CA LEU A 52 -8.01 -3.21 -0.83
C LEU A 52 -7.09 -4.13 -0.04
N ALA A 53 -7.69 -4.90 0.87
CA ALA A 53 -7.03 -5.93 1.68
C ALA A 53 -5.75 -5.40 2.37
N ARG A 54 -4.59 -5.97 2.02
CA ARG A 54 -3.29 -5.63 2.63
C ARG A 54 -2.56 -4.49 1.92
N GLY A 55 -3.22 -3.82 0.97
CA GLY A 55 -2.69 -2.69 0.22
C GLY A 55 -1.33 -2.97 -0.42
N CYS A 56 -0.34 -2.10 -0.14
CA CYS A 56 1.03 -2.25 -0.64
C CYS A 56 1.67 -3.59 -0.25
N SER A 57 1.31 -4.14 0.93
CA SER A 57 1.90 -5.40 1.42
C SER A 57 1.33 -6.67 0.76
N ASN A 58 0.41 -6.52 -0.20
CA ASN A 58 0.06 -7.61 -1.11
C ASN A 58 1.26 -8.05 -1.96
N CYS A 59 2.05 -7.08 -2.46
CA CYS A 59 3.28 -7.36 -3.23
C CYS A 59 4.54 -7.11 -2.38
N HIS A 60 4.57 -6.02 -1.61
CA HIS A 60 5.72 -5.61 -0.79
C HIS A 60 5.63 -6.22 0.61
N SER A 61 5.68 -7.54 0.70
CA SER A 61 5.43 -8.26 1.95
C SER A 61 6.58 -8.19 2.97
N LYS A 62 7.79 -7.82 2.55
CA LYS A 62 9.00 -7.79 3.38
C LYS A 62 9.30 -6.39 3.93
N VAL A 63 8.31 -5.72 4.52
CA VAL A 63 8.43 -4.33 5.00
C VAL A 63 9.48 -4.10 6.11
N HIS A 64 9.99 -5.17 6.71
CA HIS A 64 11.08 -5.15 7.69
C HIS A 64 12.46 -5.51 7.10
N GLY A 65 12.55 -5.71 5.78
CA GLY A 65 13.78 -6.06 5.07
C GLY A 65 13.77 -7.46 4.46
N SER A 66 14.66 -7.66 3.50
CA SER A 66 14.92 -8.93 2.81
C SER A 66 16.42 -9.10 2.61
N ASN A 67 16.91 -10.34 2.69
CA ASN A 67 18.31 -10.70 2.41
C ASN A 67 18.49 -11.26 0.99
N ALA A 68 17.45 -11.27 0.17
CA ALA A 68 17.54 -11.73 -1.21
C ALA A 68 18.35 -10.73 -2.07
N PRO A 69 19.11 -11.18 -3.08
CA PRO A 69 19.82 -10.29 -4.01
C PRO A 69 18.88 -9.32 -4.73
N SER A 70 17.66 -9.76 -5.03
CA SER A 70 16.58 -8.96 -5.62
C SER A 70 15.68 -8.28 -4.59
N GLY A 71 16.06 -8.28 -3.31
CA GLY A 71 15.23 -7.84 -2.18
C GLY A 71 15.00 -6.33 -2.09
N GLY A 72 15.61 -5.52 -2.95
CA GLY A 72 15.54 -4.05 -2.89
C GLY A 72 14.12 -3.47 -2.96
N MET A 73 13.19 -4.17 -3.62
CA MET A 73 11.79 -3.73 -3.71
C MET A 73 10.88 -4.35 -2.66
N LEU A 74 11.42 -5.12 -1.70
CA LEU A 74 10.66 -5.78 -0.63
C LEU A 74 9.51 -6.70 -1.13
N THR A 75 9.60 -7.10 -2.40
CA THR A 75 8.78 -8.14 -3.01
C THR A 75 9.12 -9.50 -2.41
N HIS A 76 8.23 -10.48 -2.59
CA HIS A 76 8.33 -11.87 -2.10
C HIS A 76 9.77 -12.38 -1.85
#